data_AF-A0A357WWN7-F1
#
_entry.id   AF-A0A357WWN7-F1
#
_cell.length_a   1.000
_cell.length_b   1.000
_cell.length_c   1.000
_cell.angle_alpha   90.00
_cell.angle_beta   90.00
_cell.angle_gamma   90.00
#
_symmetry.space_group_name_H-M   'P 1'
#
loop_
_entity.id
_entity.type
_entity.pdbx_description
1 polymer ?
#
loop_
_entity_poly.entity_id
_entity_poly.type
_entity_poly.pdbx_seq_one_letter_code
_entity_poly.pdbx_strand_id
1 'polypeptide(L)'
;MVIDKLFEKACSEWVIYSEYELKEKDGVEYLTPAADSENGIYNPLDKAEDLVVSVLNMGWLLCREGLTKHERDMLLVHFAQNYGLLGFMTVLPLNANFMEQDKVYFWPHSLYGASEVTSREYVDFFLPFGIKAGQPKEFTLPPALLTGRALEFGYVFSRNYAEKTEWIVKFFREFYLHFAACKAYERSENPALKSACADTVSGFMEYGLGFRMSMEDKPT
;
A
#
# COMPACT_ATOMS: atom_id res chain seq x y z
N MET A 1 -20.67 -14.46 7.41
CA MET A 1 -20.23 -13.42 8.37
C MET A 1 -20.28 -12.08 7.62
N VAL A 2 -21.00 -11.07 8.12
CA VAL A 2 -21.12 -9.77 7.43
C VAL A 2 -19.83 -8.98 7.68
N ILE A 3 -19.13 -8.58 6.61
CA ILE A 3 -17.85 -7.84 6.65
C ILE A 3 -17.93 -6.65 7.61
N ASP A 4 -19.07 -5.96 7.64
CA ASP A 4 -19.33 -4.78 8.47
C ASP A 4 -19.08 -5.02 9.97
N LYS A 5 -19.40 -6.22 10.48
CA LYS A 5 -19.19 -6.58 11.89
C LYS A 5 -17.72 -6.84 12.24
N LEU A 6 -16.89 -7.14 11.24
CA LEU A 6 -15.46 -7.37 11.43
C LEU A 6 -14.70 -6.04 11.59
N PHE A 7 -15.22 -4.97 10.98
CA PHE A 7 -14.59 -3.64 10.93
C PHE A 7 -15.35 -2.56 11.70
N GLU A 8 -16.45 -2.88 12.38
CA GLU A 8 -17.30 -1.94 13.13
C GLU A 8 -16.54 -1.14 14.22
N LYS A 9 -15.39 -1.64 14.67
CA LYS A 9 -14.46 -0.97 15.59
C LYS A 9 -13.10 -0.61 14.95
N ALA A 10 -12.92 -0.90 13.67
CA ALA A 10 -11.70 -0.55 12.95
C ALA A 10 -11.77 0.94 12.56
N CYS A 11 -10.93 1.76 13.20
CA CYS A 11 -10.78 3.16 12.83
C CYS A 11 -9.65 3.29 11.80
N SER A 12 -9.96 3.10 10.52
CA SER A 12 -8.99 3.14 9.43
C SER A 12 -8.86 4.53 8.79
N GLU A 13 -8.83 5.62 9.55
CA GLU A 13 -8.62 6.97 8.97
C GLU A 13 -7.40 7.01 8.04
N TRP A 14 -7.63 7.39 6.79
CA TRP A 14 -6.59 7.59 5.78
C TRP A 14 -6.41 9.08 5.53
N VAL A 15 -5.16 9.47 5.31
CA VAL A 15 -4.83 10.84 4.88
C VAL A 15 -4.70 10.88 3.38
N ILE A 16 -5.41 11.82 2.79
CA ILE A 16 -5.36 12.13 1.37
C ILE A 16 -4.91 13.57 1.18
N TYR A 17 -4.18 13.81 0.10
CA TYR A 17 -3.78 15.15 -0.31
C TYR A 17 -4.48 15.55 -1.62
N SER A 18 -4.77 16.84 -1.80
CA SER A 18 -5.45 17.34 -3.01
C SER A 18 -4.61 17.13 -4.27
N GLU A 19 -3.28 17.08 -4.13
CA GLU A 19 -2.36 16.87 -5.24
C GLU A 19 -1.20 15.95 -4.82
N TYR A 20 -0.77 15.15 -5.79
CA TYR A 20 0.38 14.24 -5.72
C TYR A 20 1.27 14.48 -6.93
N GLU A 21 2.57 14.27 -6.74
CA GLU A 21 3.58 14.43 -7.77
C GLU A 21 4.48 13.19 -7.83
N LEU A 22 4.99 12.94 -9.04
CA LEU A 22 6.05 11.96 -9.26
C LEU A 22 7.39 12.65 -9.12
N LYS A 23 8.28 12.06 -8.33
CA LYS A 23 9.64 12.55 -8.13
C LYS A 23 10.64 11.43 -8.29
N GLU A 24 11.80 11.75 -8.83
CA GLU A 24 12.90 10.80 -8.94
C GLU A 24 14.00 11.14 -7.94
N LYS A 25 14.58 10.10 -7.34
CA LYS A 25 15.82 10.18 -6.56
C LYS A 25 16.64 8.94 -6.82
N ASP A 26 17.91 9.12 -7.16
CA ASP A 26 18.88 8.04 -7.37
C ASP A 26 18.38 6.99 -8.39
N GLY A 27 17.68 7.44 -9.45
CA GLY A 27 17.10 6.56 -10.48
C GLY A 27 15.85 5.80 -10.05
N VAL A 28 15.31 6.07 -8.85
CA VAL A 28 14.06 5.49 -8.36
C VAL A 28 12.96 6.55 -8.37
N GLU A 29 11.82 6.19 -8.94
CA GLU A 29 10.64 7.04 -9.01
C GLU A 29 9.71 6.79 -7.83
N TYR A 30 9.19 7.87 -7.26
CA TYR A 30 8.33 7.88 -6.09
C TYR A 30 7.07 8.69 -6.36
N LEU A 31 5.96 8.25 -5.78
CA LEU A 31 4.74 9.03 -5.66
C LEU A 31 4.70 9.67 -4.26
N THR A 32 4.45 10.97 -4.19
CA THR A 32 4.45 11.74 -2.93
C THR A 32 3.45 12.89 -3.02
N PRO A 33 2.86 13.36 -1.90
CA PRO A 33 2.00 14.54 -1.91
C PRO A 33 2.71 15.77 -2.51
N ALA A 34 2.03 16.68 -3.22
CA ALA A 34 2.66 17.92 -3.65
C ALA A 34 3.03 18.83 -2.46
N ALA A 35 3.96 19.77 -2.66
CA ALA A 35 4.41 20.68 -1.58
C ALA A 35 3.27 21.53 -1.00
N ASP A 36 2.38 22.02 -1.86
CA ASP A 36 1.32 22.98 -1.51
C ASP A 36 -0.10 22.36 -1.47
N SER A 37 -0.23 21.03 -1.55
CA SER A 37 -1.54 20.37 -1.52
C SER A 37 -2.27 20.51 -0.18
N GLU A 38 -3.58 20.54 -0.18
CA GLU A 38 -4.37 20.49 1.05
C GLU A 38 -4.52 19.03 1.51
N ASN A 39 -4.58 18.78 2.83
CA ASN A 39 -4.85 17.44 3.34
C ASN A 39 -6.30 17.27 3.77
N GLY A 40 -6.78 16.03 3.70
CA GLY A 40 -8.05 15.60 4.23
C GLY A 40 -7.88 14.27 4.95
N ILE A 41 -8.79 13.99 5.88
CA ILE A 41 -8.89 12.72 6.59
C ILE A 41 -10.25 12.11 6.22
N TYR A 42 -10.26 10.83 5.88
CA TYR A 42 -11.49 10.11 5.58
C TYR A 42 -11.41 8.65 6.03
N ASN A 43 -12.55 8.00 6.20
CA ASN A 43 -12.60 6.55 6.42
C ASN A 43 -12.69 5.82 5.08
N PRO A 44 -11.71 4.98 4.69
CA PRO A 44 -11.72 4.22 3.45
C PRO A 44 -12.86 3.21 3.38
N LEU A 45 -13.45 2.82 4.52
CA LEU A 45 -14.63 1.96 4.55
C LEU A 45 -15.87 2.65 3.96
N ASP A 46 -15.93 3.99 4.01
CA ASP A 46 -17.02 4.76 3.40
C ASP A 46 -17.04 4.65 1.87
N LYS A 47 -15.93 4.20 1.27
CA LYS A 47 -15.74 4.01 -0.19
C LYS A 47 -15.17 2.63 -0.51
N ALA A 48 -15.42 1.62 0.34
CA ALA A 48 -14.76 0.32 0.23
C ALA A 48 -14.97 -0.35 -1.13
N GLU A 49 -16.21 -0.33 -1.65
CA GLU A 49 -16.54 -0.92 -2.96
C GLU A 49 -15.80 -0.21 -4.09
N ASP A 50 -15.84 1.12 -4.12
CA ASP A 50 -15.16 1.94 -5.13
C ASP A 50 -13.65 1.74 -5.10
N LEU A 51 -13.06 1.65 -3.89
CA LEU A 51 -11.64 1.39 -3.69
C LEU A 51 -11.26 0.02 -4.26
N VAL A 52 -12.00 -1.04 -3.91
CA VAL A 52 -11.72 -2.41 -4.42
C VAL A 52 -11.85 -2.47 -5.93
N VAL A 53 -12.90 -1.87 -6.51
CA VAL A 53 -13.07 -1.78 -7.97
C VAL A 53 -11.93 -1.01 -8.62
N SER A 54 -11.49 0.09 -8.01
CA SER A 54 -10.37 0.90 -8.50
C SER A 54 -9.06 0.11 -8.49
N VAL A 55 -8.75 -0.59 -7.39
CA VAL A 55 -7.56 -1.45 -7.26
C VAL A 55 -7.57 -2.56 -8.32
N LEU A 56 -8.71 -3.21 -8.55
CA LEU A 56 -8.85 -4.27 -9.57
C LEU A 56 -8.69 -3.72 -10.99
N ASN A 57 -9.30 -2.58 -11.30
CA ASN A 57 -9.18 -1.94 -12.62
C ASN A 57 -7.75 -1.47 -12.88
N MET A 58 -7.09 -0.87 -11.88
CA MET A 58 -5.67 -0.50 -11.94
C MET A 58 -4.81 -1.73 -12.24
N GLY A 59 -4.96 -2.81 -11.48
CA GLY A 59 -4.20 -4.04 -11.67
C GLY A 59 -4.43 -4.68 -13.03
N TRP A 60 -5.67 -4.69 -13.53
CA TRP A 60 -5.98 -5.15 -14.88
C TRP A 60 -5.27 -4.32 -15.95
N LEU A 61 -5.35 -2.98 -15.88
CA LEU A 61 -4.70 -2.07 -16.82
C LEU A 61 -3.17 -2.22 -16.80
N LEU A 62 -2.58 -2.35 -15.61
CA LEU A 62 -1.13 -2.53 -15.41
C LEU A 62 -0.62 -3.90 -15.87
N CYS A 63 -1.50 -4.88 -16.05
CA CYS A 63 -1.17 -6.19 -16.62
C CYS A 63 -1.29 -6.24 -18.15
N ARG A 64 -1.87 -5.22 -18.80
CA ARG A 64 -1.99 -5.18 -20.27
C ARG A 64 -0.66 -4.84 -20.92
N GLU A 65 -0.36 -5.52 -22.02
CA GLU A 65 0.73 -5.11 -22.90
C GLU A 65 0.43 -3.74 -23.51
N GLY A 66 1.46 -2.91 -23.69
CA GLY A 66 1.37 -1.63 -24.40
C GLY A 66 1.02 -0.41 -23.55
N LEU A 67 0.85 -0.54 -22.22
CA LEU A 67 0.68 0.62 -21.35
C LEU A 67 1.96 1.48 -21.35
N THR A 68 1.83 2.74 -21.74
CA THR A 68 2.97 3.67 -21.76
C THR A 68 3.33 4.12 -20.35
N LYS A 69 4.57 4.60 -20.17
CA LYS A 69 4.99 5.20 -18.89
C LYS A 69 4.04 6.34 -18.48
N HIS A 70 3.68 7.22 -19.42
CA HIS A 70 2.80 8.35 -19.16
C HIS A 70 1.40 7.92 -18.68
N GLU A 71 0.79 6.92 -19.30
CA GLU A 71 -0.51 6.39 -18.86
C GLU A 71 -0.42 5.76 -17.48
N ARG A 72 0.62 4.97 -17.21
CA ARG A 72 0.87 4.39 -15.90
C ARG A 72 1.02 5.47 -14.83
N ASP A 73 1.78 6.51 -15.11
CA ASP A 73 2.03 7.63 -14.21
C ASP A 73 0.75 8.40 -13.88
N MET A 74 -0.09 8.67 -14.90
CA MET A 74 -1.41 9.28 -14.69
C MET A 74 -2.33 8.41 -13.82
N LEU A 75 -2.33 7.09 -14.05
CA LEU A 75 -3.12 6.15 -13.25
C LEU A 75 -2.71 6.17 -11.77
N LEU A 76 -1.39 6.18 -11.49
CA LEU A 76 -0.87 6.23 -10.13
C LEU A 76 -1.24 7.54 -9.41
N VAL A 77 -1.04 8.68 -10.07
CA VAL A 77 -1.40 9.99 -9.50
C VAL A 77 -2.90 10.09 -9.25
N HIS A 78 -3.72 9.69 -10.23
CA HIS A 78 -5.17 9.71 -10.09
C HIS A 78 -5.65 8.82 -8.95
N PHE A 79 -5.08 7.62 -8.78
CA PHE A 79 -5.39 6.76 -7.65
C PHE A 79 -5.08 7.45 -6.32
N ALA A 80 -3.88 8.01 -6.16
CA ALA A 80 -3.48 8.68 -4.93
C ALA A 80 -4.34 9.93 -4.64
N GLN A 81 -4.75 10.68 -5.65
CA GLN A 81 -5.67 11.81 -5.48
C GLN A 81 -7.08 11.42 -5.05
N ASN A 82 -7.50 10.17 -5.26
CA ASN A 82 -8.81 9.67 -4.84
C ASN A 82 -8.79 8.93 -3.51
N TYR A 83 -7.67 8.27 -3.19
CA TYR A 83 -7.57 7.39 -2.02
C TYR A 83 -6.38 7.68 -1.10
N GLY A 84 -5.32 8.29 -1.57
CA GLY A 84 -4.06 8.44 -0.84
C GLY A 84 -3.02 7.37 -1.19
N LEU A 85 -1.90 7.38 -0.47
CA LEU A 85 -0.83 6.39 -0.59
C LEU A 85 -1.20 5.10 0.17
N LEU A 86 -0.55 3.98 -0.17
CA LEU A 86 -0.92 2.65 0.35
C LEU A 86 -0.42 2.39 1.79
N GLY A 87 0.45 3.25 2.31
CA GLY A 87 1.01 3.15 3.64
C GLY A 87 2.01 2.01 3.82
N PHE A 88 2.82 1.70 2.79
CA PHE A 88 3.78 0.57 2.79
C PHE A 88 4.67 0.50 4.04
N MET A 89 4.96 1.63 4.68
CA MET A 89 5.77 1.70 5.89
C MET A 89 5.15 0.97 7.09
N THR A 90 3.82 0.88 7.16
CA THR A 90 3.11 0.27 8.29
C THR A 90 2.84 -1.22 8.10
N VAL A 91 2.94 -1.70 6.85
CA VAL A 91 2.50 -3.04 6.46
C VAL A 91 3.62 -4.02 6.17
N LEU A 92 4.82 -3.53 5.87
CA LEU A 92 5.98 -4.38 5.62
C LEU A 92 6.64 -4.96 6.88
N PRO A 93 6.72 -4.23 8.02
CA PRO A 93 7.37 -4.74 9.22
C PRO A 93 6.66 -5.94 9.84
N LEU A 94 7.42 -6.87 10.43
CA LEU A 94 6.92 -7.95 11.28
C LEU A 94 6.55 -7.47 12.68
N ASN A 95 7.34 -6.54 13.20
CA ASN A 95 7.16 -5.97 14.52
C ASN A 95 6.28 -4.71 14.45
N ALA A 96 5.15 -4.74 15.16
CA ALA A 96 4.35 -3.54 15.41
C ALA A 96 5.13 -2.55 16.30
N ASN A 97 4.76 -1.26 16.25
CA ASN A 97 5.43 -0.19 17.00
C ASN A 97 6.95 -0.20 16.79
N PHE A 98 7.42 -0.48 15.56
CA PHE A 98 8.85 -0.59 15.26
C PHE A 98 9.60 0.71 15.56
N MET A 99 8.89 1.85 15.57
CA MET A 99 9.42 3.15 15.95
C MET A 99 9.92 3.24 17.40
N GLU A 100 9.43 2.37 18.28
CA GLU A 100 9.86 2.27 19.69
C GLU A 100 10.99 1.24 19.89
N GLN A 101 11.47 0.65 18.79
CA GLN A 101 12.45 -0.43 18.79
C GLN A 101 13.70 -0.01 18.00
N ASP A 102 14.81 -0.71 18.23
CA ASP A 102 16.07 -0.43 17.53
C ASP A 102 16.05 -0.88 16.06
N LYS A 103 15.29 -1.95 15.77
CA LYS A 103 15.25 -2.62 14.48
C LYS A 103 13.84 -2.87 13.96
N VAL A 104 13.74 -2.89 12.64
CA VAL A 104 12.59 -3.32 11.87
C VAL A 104 12.93 -4.66 11.24
N TYR A 105 12.05 -5.65 11.39
CA TYR A 105 12.22 -6.99 10.83
C TYR A 105 11.25 -7.21 9.68
N PHE A 106 11.63 -7.99 8.67
CA PHE A 106 10.79 -8.27 7.50
C PHE A 106 10.69 -9.76 7.19
N TRP A 107 9.60 -10.15 6.53
CA TRP A 107 9.48 -11.47 5.93
C TRP A 107 10.58 -11.71 4.87
N PRO A 108 11.03 -12.96 4.70
CA PRO A 108 11.79 -13.35 3.51
C PRO A 108 11.04 -12.92 2.25
N HIS A 109 11.75 -12.33 1.28
CA HIS A 109 11.18 -11.82 0.02
C HIS A 109 10.20 -10.64 0.15
N SER A 110 10.22 -9.90 1.28
CA SER A 110 9.50 -8.62 1.39
C SER A 110 9.92 -7.64 0.28
N LEU A 111 9.07 -6.65 -0.02
CA LEU A 111 9.40 -5.59 -0.99
C LEU A 111 10.68 -4.83 -0.61
N TYR A 112 10.97 -4.75 0.70
CA TYR A 112 12.16 -4.07 1.21
C TYR A 112 13.46 -4.79 0.83
N GLY A 113 13.44 -6.13 0.73
CA GLY A 113 14.57 -6.93 0.25
C GLY A 113 15.70 -7.17 1.27
N ALA A 114 15.52 -6.75 2.53
CA ALA A 114 16.41 -7.09 3.65
C ALA A 114 15.63 -7.84 4.73
N SER A 115 16.33 -8.59 5.60
CA SER A 115 15.73 -9.28 6.74
C SER A 115 15.50 -8.36 7.95
N GLU A 116 16.37 -7.36 8.11
CA GLU A 116 16.28 -6.35 9.17
C GLU A 116 17.03 -5.06 8.77
N VAL A 117 16.61 -3.92 9.34
CA VAL A 117 17.33 -2.63 9.31
C VAL A 117 17.09 -1.88 10.61
N THR A 118 17.83 -0.79 10.86
CA THR A 118 17.49 0.10 11.98
C THR A 118 16.19 0.85 11.72
N SER A 119 15.44 1.17 12.79
CA SER A 119 14.18 1.94 12.67
C SER A 119 14.38 3.29 12.00
N ARG A 120 15.54 3.92 12.19
CA ARG A 120 15.90 5.18 11.52
C ARG A 120 16.10 5.00 10.01
N GLU A 121 16.89 4.01 9.60
CA GLU A 121 17.09 3.72 8.17
C GLU A 121 15.77 3.39 7.48
N TYR A 122 14.87 2.70 8.17
CA TYR A 122 13.55 2.40 7.64
C TYR A 122 12.67 3.63 7.46
N VAL A 123 12.65 4.56 8.43
CA VAL A 123 11.92 5.83 8.29
C VAL A 123 12.50 6.67 7.15
N ASP A 124 13.83 6.81 7.11
CA ASP A 124 14.52 7.61 6.10
C ASP A 124 14.27 7.07 4.68
N PHE A 125 14.09 5.75 4.53
CA PHE A 125 13.72 5.12 3.27
C PHE A 125 12.39 5.64 2.70
N PHE A 126 11.42 5.97 3.55
CA PHE A 126 10.12 6.52 3.15
C PHE A 126 10.05 8.06 3.12
N LEU A 127 11.16 8.73 3.49
CA LEU A 127 11.30 10.19 3.43
C LEU A 127 12.44 10.61 2.48
N PRO A 128 12.48 10.10 1.23
CA PRO A 128 13.64 10.25 0.35
C PRO A 128 13.98 11.71 0.03
N PHE A 129 13.01 12.63 0.09
CA PHE A 129 13.19 14.04 -0.25
C PHE A 129 13.39 14.96 0.95
N GLY A 130 13.39 14.41 2.18
CA GLY A 130 13.41 15.21 3.39
C GLY A 130 12.22 16.16 3.49
N ILE A 131 12.43 17.30 4.13
CA ILE A 131 11.41 18.33 4.34
C ILE A 131 11.28 19.19 3.09
N LYS A 132 10.08 19.24 2.50
CA LYS A 132 9.81 20.05 1.31
C LYS A 132 9.96 21.55 1.61
N ALA A 133 10.37 22.33 0.60
CA ALA A 133 10.56 23.77 0.73
C ALA A 133 9.26 24.46 1.18
N GLY A 134 9.36 25.42 2.10
CA GLY A 134 8.20 26.12 2.68
C GLY A 134 7.53 25.41 3.86
N GLN A 135 7.92 24.18 4.18
CA GLN A 135 7.36 23.45 5.33
C GLN A 135 8.14 23.76 6.62
N PRO A 136 7.48 23.75 7.79
CA PRO A 136 8.17 23.79 9.07
C PRO A 136 9.18 22.63 9.15
N LYS A 137 10.39 22.91 9.67
CA LYS A 137 11.38 21.86 9.96
C LYS A 137 10.91 20.88 11.03
N GLU A 138 9.99 21.33 11.87
CA GLU A 138 9.37 20.51 12.89
C GLU A 138 8.11 19.87 12.32
N PHE A 139 8.18 18.55 12.18
CA PHE A 139 7.00 17.74 11.94
C PHE A 139 6.02 17.97 13.10
N THR A 140 4.95 18.72 12.86
CA THR A 140 3.84 18.78 13.82
C THR A 140 3.08 17.48 13.66
N LEU A 141 3.17 16.61 14.67
CA LEU A 141 2.43 15.35 14.69
C LEU A 141 0.95 15.66 14.39
N PRO A 142 0.34 15.03 13.37
CA PRO A 142 -1.09 15.18 13.18
C PRO A 142 -1.79 14.78 14.49
N PRO A 143 -2.99 15.34 14.77
CA PRO A 143 -3.79 14.99 15.95
C PRO A 143 -4.00 13.48 16.15
N ALA A 144 -3.67 12.63 15.17
CA ALA A 144 -3.47 11.19 15.31
C ALA A 144 -2.65 10.78 16.57
N LEU A 145 -1.67 11.57 17.03
CA LEU A 145 -0.99 11.26 18.30
C LEU A 145 -1.87 11.48 19.54
N LEU A 146 -2.87 12.36 19.47
CA LEU A 146 -3.87 12.55 20.53
C LEU A 146 -4.89 11.40 20.58
N THR A 147 -4.86 10.49 19.59
CA THR A 147 -5.80 9.36 19.47
C THR A 147 -5.25 8.01 19.94
N GLY A 148 -3.99 7.94 20.41
CA GLY A 148 -3.36 6.69 20.87
C GLY A 148 -2.86 5.78 19.75
N ARG A 149 -2.61 6.32 18.55
CA ARG A 149 -2.00 5.57 17.44
C ARG A 149 -0.48 5.45 17.60
N ALA A 150 0.08 4.41 16.98
CA ALA A 150 1.51 4.16 16.92
C ALA A 150 2.25 5.28 16.14
N LEU A 151 3.49 5.56 16.54
CA LEU A 151 4.28 6.71 16.06
C LEU A 151 4.48 6.73 14.54
N GLU A 152 4.50 5.55 13.92
CA GLU A 152 4.63 5.36 12.47
C GLU A 152 3.54 6.08 11.68
N PHE A 153 2.32 6.22 12.20
CA PHE A 153 1.23 6.91 11.49
C PHE A 153 1.50 8.41 11.31
N GLY A 154 2.29 9.03 12.20
CA GLY A 154 2.74 10.40 11.98
C GLY A 154 3.52 10.51 10.66
N TYR A 155 4.46 9.59 10.44
CA TYR A 155 5.28 9.59 9.24
C TYR A 155 4.48 9.25 7.98
N VAL A 156 3.59 8.25 8.00
CA VAL A 156 2.75 7.91 6.83
C VAL A 156 1.84 9.07 6.44
N PHE A 157 1.29 9.78 7.41
CA PHE A 157 0.40 10.91 7.17
C PHE A 157 1.14 12.21 6.83
N SER A 158 2.46 12.19 6.92
CA SER A 158 3.31 13.32 6.57
C SER A 158 3.31 13.58 5.07
N ARG A 159 3.36 14.86 4.70
CA ARG A 159 3.55 15.29 3.31
C ARG A 159 4.90 14.86 2.73
N ASN A 160 5.86 14.56 3.61
CA ASN A 160 7.19 14.11 3.20
C ASN A 160 7.22 12.59 2.90
N TYR A 161 6.14 11.87 3.19
CA TYR A 161 6.00 10.46 2.87
C TYR A 161 6.01 10.23 1.36
N ALA A 162 6.73 9.19 0.92
CA ALA A 162 6.80 8.82 -0.48
C ALA A 162 6.87 7.29 -0.65
N GLU A 163 6.21 6.78 -1.68
CA GLU A 163 6.20 5.36 -2.01
C GLU A 163 6.80 5.14 -3.39
N LYS A 164 7.63 4.10 -3.53
CA LYS A 164 8.21 3.73 -4.83
C LYS A 164 7.10 3.32 -5.79
N THR A 165 7.07 3.91 -6.99
CA THR A 165 6.03 3.60 -7.99
C THR A 165 6.06 2.14 -8.42
N GLU A 166 7.25 1.53 -8.47
CA GLU A 166 7.41 0.10 -8.74
C GLU A 166 6.69 -0.80 -7.72
N TRP A 167 6.65 -0.41 -6.44
CA TRP A 167 5.98 -1.16 -5.39
C TRP A 167 4.46 -1.04 -5.50
N ILE A 168 3.98 0.19 -5.77
CA ILE A 168 2.56 0.44 -6.02
C ILE A 168 2.08 -0.36 -7.25
N VAL A 169 2.84 -0.33 -8.35
CA VAL A 169 2.52 -1.09 -9.58
C VAL A 169 2.51 -2.60 -9.29
N LYS A 170 3.52 -3.10 -8.59
CA LYS A 170 3.61 -4.52 -8.22
C LYS A 170 2.40 -4.94 -7.39
N PHE A 171 2.05 -4.16 -6.37
CA PHE A 171 0.88 -4.39 -5.54
C PHE A 171 -0.41 -4.51 -6.37
N PHE A 172 -0.70 -3.55 -7.25
CA PHE A 172 -1.93 -3.59 -8.05
C PHE A 172 -1.97 -4.80 -8.98
N ARG A 173 -0.85 -5.14 -9.63
CA ARG A 173 -0.77 -6.31 -10.51
C ARG A 173 -1.00 -7.61 -9.74
N GLU A 174 -0.32 -7.78 -8.62
CA GLU A 174 -0.44 -8.97 -7.78
C GLU A 174 -1.85 -9.10 -7.19
N PHE A 175 -2.46 -7.99 -6.77
CA PHE A 175 -3.84 -8.00 -6.29
C PHE A 175 -4.83 -8.46 -7.36
N TYR A 176 -4.72 -7.91 -8.57
CA TYR A 176 -5.55 -8.34 -9.70
C TYR A 176 -5.32 -9.81 -10.07
N LEU A 177 -4.05 -10.24 -10.15
CA LEU A 177 -3.70 -11.62 -10.50
C LEU A 177 -4.21 -12.61 -9.44
N HIS A 178 -4.11 -12.27 -8.16
CA HIS A 178 -4.67 -13.07 -7.08
C HIS A 178 -6.18 -13.26 -7.26
N PHE A 179 -6.92 -12.16 -7.47
CA PHE A 179 -8.36 -12.21 -7.67
C PHE A 179 -8.76 -12.99 -8.94
N ALA A 180 -8.02 -12.80 -10.03
CA ALA A 180 -8.22 -13.54 -11.27
C ALA A 180 -7.94 -15.04 -11.09
N ALA A 181 -6.91 -15.40 -10.32
CA ALA A 181 -6.56 -16.78 -10.02
C ALA A 181 -7.63 -17.47 -9.18
N CYS A 182 -8.18 -16.80 -8.15
CA CYS A 182 -9.32 -17.34 -7.38
C CYS A 182 -10.51 -17.67 -8.30
N LYS A 183 -10.91 -16.72 -9.16
CA LYS A 183 -12.02 -16.93 -10.11
C LYS A 183 -11.74 -18.04 -11.13
N ALA A 184 -10.50 -18.14 -11.62
CA ALA A 184 -10.12 -19.18 -12.56
C ALA A 184 -10.08 -20.57 -11.90
N TYR A 185 -9.63 -20.65 -10.64
CA TYR A 185 -9.61 -21.88 -9.87
C TYR A 185 -11.00 -22.49 -9.71
N GLU A 186 -11.98 -21.68 -9.29
CA GLU A 186 -13.38 -22.10 -9.09
C GLU A 186 -14.04 -22.64 -10.37
N ARG A 187 -13.66 -22.10 -11.53
CA ARG A 187 -14.28 -22.43 -12.83
C ARG A 187 -13.56 -23.53 -13.59
N SER A 188 -12.35 -23.88 -13.19
CA SER A 188 -11.49 -24.79 -13.95
C SER A 188 -11.64 -26.24 -13.48
N GLU A 189 -11.92 -27.14 -14.42
CA GLU A 189 -11.77 -28.60 -14.23
C GLU A 189 -10.37 -29.10 -14.64
N ASN A 190 -9.54 -28.23 -15.25
CA ASN A 190 -8.18 -28.60 -15.66
C ASN A 190 -7.25 -28.63 -14.43
N PRO A 191 -6.64 -29.79 -14.08
CA PRO A 191 -5.78 -29.90 -12.89
C PRO A 191 -4.53 -29.03 -12.95
N ALA A 192 -3.90 -28.88 -14.12
CA ALA A 192 -2.70 -28.05 -14.27
C ALA A 192 -3.01 -26.57 -14.07
N LEU A 193 -4.14 -26.10 -14.61
CA LEU A 193 -4.61 -24.73 -14.40
C LEU A 193 -4.97 -24.49 -12.93
N LYS A 194 -5.64 -25.45 -12.27
CA LYS A 194 -5.94 -25.39 -10.84
C LYS A 194 -4.68 -25.29 -9.99
N SER A 195 -3.64 -26.07 -10.31
CA SER A 195 -2.34 -26.00 -9.62
C SER A 195 -1.71 -24.61 -9.78
N ALA A 196 -1.63 -24.09 -11.00
CA ALA A 196 -1.05 -22.77 -11.26
C ALA A 196 -1.82 -21.62 -10.56
N CYS A 197 -3.15 -21.70 -10.51
CA CYS A 197 -3.98 -20.77 -9.75
C CYS A 197 -3.73 -20.89 -8.25
N ALA A 198 -3.64 -22.11 -7.71
CA ALA A 198 -3.35 -22.34 -6.29
C ALA A 198 -1.96 -21.81 -5.89
N ASP A 199 -0.95 -21.96 -6.75
CA ASP A 199 0.39 -21.40 -6.54
C ASP A 199 0.34 -19.87 -6.52
N THR A 200 -0.38 -19.26 -7.47
CA THR A 200 -0.57 -17.80 -7.54
C THR A 200 -1.27 -17.27 -6.28
N VAL A 201 -2.35 -17.94 -5.85
CA VAL A 201 -3.10 -17.58 -4.64
C VAL A 201 -2.22 -17.72 -3.38
N SER A 202 -1.36 -18.74 -3.33
CA SER A 202 -0.48 -19.00 -2.18
C SER A 202 0.73 -18.08 -2.11
N GLY A 203 1.24 -17.64 -3.26
CA GLY A 203 2.35 -16.70 -3.35
C GLY A 203 1.96 -15.24 -3.14
N PHE A 204 0.66 -14.92 -3.07
CA PHE A 204 0.22 -13.56 -2.78
C PHE A 204 0.61 -13.18 -1.35
N MET A 205 1.63 -12.32 -1.25
CA MET A 205 2.04 -11.73 0.00
C MET A 205 1.01 -10.65 0.34
N GLU A 206 0.23 -10.91 1.39
CA GLU A 206 -0.61 -9.91 2.03
C GLU A 206 0.33 -8.78 2.51
N TYR A 207 0.58 -7.76 1.69
CA TYR A 207 1.37 -6.58 2.08
C TYR A 207 0.58 -5.72 3.08
N GLY A 208 0.21 -6.32 4.22
CA GLY A 208 -0.60 -5.75 5.30
C GLY A 208 -1.91 -5.11 4.87
N LEU A 209 -2.50 -5.54 3.76
CA LEU A 209 -3.96 -5.42 3.63
C LEU A 209 -4.55 -6.31 4.74
N GLY A 210 -5.30 -5.72 5.66
CA GLY A 210 -5.83 -6.38 6.87
C GLY A 210 -6.90 -7.46 6.60
N PHE A 211 -6.81 -8.22 5.51
CA PHE A 211 -7.70 -9.32 5.20
C PHE A 211 -6.94 -10.48 4.53
N ARG A 212 -7.08 -11.67 5.11
CA ARG A 212 -6.67 -12.95 4.52
C ARG A 212 -7.85 -13.51 3.73
N MET A 213 -7.74 -13.56 2.41
CA MET A 213 -8.68 -14.31 1.57
C MET A 213 -8.24 -15.77 1.53
N SER A 214 -8.75 -16.60 2.44
CA SER A 214 -8.58 -18.05 2.36
C SER A 214 -9.61 -18.64 1.40
N MET A 215 -9.18 -19.50 0.47
CA MET A 215 -10.09 -20.40 -0.23
C MET A 215 -10.66 -21.41 0.78
N GLU A 216 -11.98 -21.63 0.79
CA GLU A 216 -12.64 -22.55 1.72
C GLU A 216 -12.14 -24.00 1.58
N ASP A 217 -11.60 -24.37 0.41
CA ASP A 217 -11.17 -25.73 0.07
C ASP A 217 -9.67 -25.84 -0.29
N LYS A 218 -8.79 -25.05 0.35
CA LYS A 218 -7.35 -25.19 0.10
C LYS A 218 -6.89 -26.58 0.60
N PRO A 219 -6.27 -27.43 -0.23
CA PRO A 219 -5.58 -28.62 0.29
C PRO A 219 -4.44 -28.12 1.19
N THR A 220 -4.44 -28.56 2.44
CA THR A 220 -3.33 -28.36 3.38
C THR A 220 -2.08 -29.07 2.93
#